data_AF-A0A840G4D4-F1
#
_entry.id   AF-A0A840G4D4-F1
#
_cell.length_a   1.000
_cell.length_b   1.000
_cell.length_c   1.000
_cell.angle_alpha   90.00
_cell.angle_beta   90.00
_cell.angle_gamma   90.00
#
_symmetry.space_group_name_H-M   'P 1'
#
loop_
_entity.id
_entity.type
_entity.pdbx_description
1 polymer ?
#
loop_
_entity_poly.entity_id
_entity_poly.type
_entity_poly.pdbx_seq_one_letter_code
_entity_poly.pdbx_strand_id
1 'polypeptide(L)'
;MKSSLKISRLAALAWAAVAVVAVAAIAGVTPIPLHADDALFFAGAGLIVNRESLNAIYNGFKTAYANAFSGVEPSWKRVATLVPSTTKVENYGWLAEFPRLREWIGDRQIKSIAASGYQVTNKKFESSIGVSRDDIDDDTYGVLTPLFAEMGYAAATHPDELVFALLAAGFTTTCFDGQYFFDTDHPVGSGTVSNHGGGASTPWFLLDTSRPLKPLIFQKRRDYALKAMTDANDESVFMRDEYRYGVDARGNVGYGFWQMAFGSKQTLDATSYGAARVAMSSFKSDEGRPLGIAPNLLVVPPALEAAALQVVTAEKLANGADNIYRNTAKVLVVPWLA
;
A
#
# COMPACT_ATOMS: atom_id res chain seq x y z
N MET A 1 26.28 -75.28 11.54
CA MET A 1 26.02 -74.37 10.39
C MET A 1 24.59 -73.84 10.45
N LYS A 2 24.38 -72.63 10.97
CA LYS A 2 23.19 -71.79 10.68
C LYS A 2 23.64 -70.33 10.79
N SER A 3 23.76 -69.64 9.66
CA SER A 3 24.06 -68.21 9.57
C SER A 3 22.76 -67.43 9.45
N SER A 4 22.56 -66.44 10.33
CA SER A 4 21.40 -65.54 10.30
C SER A 4 21.70 -64.33 9.40
N LEU A 5 20.87 -64.11 8.38
CA LEU A 5 20.88 -62.93 7.50
C LEU A 5 20.54 -61.66 8.31
N LYS A 6 21.45 -60.70 8.37
CA LYS A 6 21.16 -59.32 8.81
C LYS A 6 20.63 -58.54 7.60
N ILE A 7 19.32 -58.29 7.57
CA ILE A 7 18.72 -57.34 6.63
C ILE A 7 19.01 -55.94 7.16
N SER A 8 19.75 -55.14 6.39
CA SER A 8 20.13 -53.77 6.75
C SER A 8 18.92 -52.83 6.64
N ARG A 9 18.86 -51.83 7.54
CA ARG A 9 17.79 -50.80 7.61
C ARG A 9 17.60 -50.01 6.30
N LEU A 10 18.58 -50.03 5.39
CA LEU A 10 18.49 -49.49 4.03
C LEU A 10 17.45 -50.21 3.16
N ALA A 11 17.22 -51.51 3.36
CA ALA A 11 16.22 -52.25 2.61
C ALA A 11 14.78 -51.89 3.02
N ALA A 12 14.54 -51.50 4.27
CA ALA A 12 13.20 -51.10 4.74
C ALA A 12 12.79 -49.70 4.22
N LEU A 13 13.76 -48.80 4.01
CA LEU A 13 13.55 -47.45 3.48
C LEU A 13 13.17 -47.45 1.98
N ALA A 14 13.69 -48.41 1.21
CA ALA A 14 13.35 -48.55 -0.21
C ALA A 14 11.89 -48.98 -0.44
N TRP A 15 11.27 -49.70 0.51
CA TRP A 15 9.88 -50.16 0.39
C TRP A 15 8.84 -49.08 0.76
N ALA A 16 9.21 -48.11 1.59
CA ALA A 16 8.31 -47.00 1.97
C ALA A 16 8.15 -45.97 0.83
N ALA A 17 9.20 -45.71 0.05
CA ALA A 17 9.14 -44.80 -1.10
C ALA A 17 8.28 -45.36 -2.26
N VAL A 18 8.23 -46.68 -2.43
CA VAL A 18 7.39 -47.32 -3.45
C VAL A 18 5.91 -47.33 -3.07
N ALA A 19 5.58 -47.32 -1.77
CA ALA A 19 4.20 -47.30 -1.29
C ALA A 19 3.50 -45.94 -1.51
N VAL A 20 4.23 -44.82 -1.41
CA VAL A 20 3.65 -43.47 -1.59
C VAL A 20 3.39 -43.15 -3.06
N VAL A 21 4.22 -43.65 -3.98
CA VAL A 21 4.01 -43.47 -5.43
C VAL A 21 2.82 -44.30 -5.95
N ALA A 22 2.51 -45.43 -5.32
CA ALA A 22 1.39 -46.28 -5.73
C ALA A 22 0.00 -45.72 -5.36
N VAL A 23 -0.10 -44.87 -4.32
CA VAL A 23 -1.39 -44.30 -3.89
C VAL A 23 -1.83 -43.11 -4.75
N ALA A 24 -0.89 -42.38 -5.38
CA ALA A 24 -1.21 -41.24 -6.25
C ALA A 24 -1.82 -41.65 -7.60
N ALA A 25 -1.63 -42.91 -8.05
CA ALA A 25 -2.16 -43.38 -9.33
C ALA A 25 -3.68 -43.67 -9.30
N ILE A 26 -4.34 -43.66 -8.13
CA ILE A 26 -5.77 -44.00 -7.98
C ILE A 26 -6.67 -42.75 -8.01
N ALA A 27 -6.12 -41.53 -7.87
CA ALA A 27 -6.91 -40.30 -7.69
C ALA A 27 -6.96 -39.34 -8.90
N GLY A 28 -6.30 -39.64 -10.01
CA GLY A 28 -6.39 -38.81 -11.23
C GLY A 28 -5.83 -37.37 -11.10
N VAL A 29 -5.09 -37.06 -10.03
CA VAL A 29 -4.43 -35.77 -9.84
C VAL A 29 -3.03 -35.87 -10.43
N THR A 30 -2.71 -35.03 -11.42
CA THR A 30 -1.34 -34.88 -11.92
C THR A 30 -0.42 -34.46 -10.77
N PRO A 31 0.65 -35.20 -10.45
CA PRO A 31 1.56 -34.80 -9.39
C PRO A 31 2.26 -33.50 -9.79
N ILE A 32 2.10 -32.47 -8.96
CA ILE A 32 2.95 -31.28 -9.01
C ILE A 32 4.38 -31.77 -8.76
N PRO A 33 5.36 -31.51 -9.65
CA PRO A 33 6.74 -31.86 -9.39
C PRO A 33 7.24 -31.02 -8.21
N LEU A 34 7.43 -31.68 -7.06
CA LEU A 34 8.12 -31.09 -5.92
C LEU A 34 9.59 -30.94 -6.33
N HIS A 35 10.12 -29.72 -6.31
CA HIS A 35 11.53 -29.50 -6.66
C HIS A 35 12.41 -30.07 -5.54
N ALA A 36 13.59 -30.58 -5.89
CA ALA A 36 14.52 -31.17 -4.93
C ALA A 36 14.98 -30.20 -3.82
N ASP A 37 14.76 -28.90 -4.02
CA ASP A 37 15.08 -27.83 -3.07
C ASP A 37 13.97 -27.62 -2.02
N ASP A 38 12.80 -28.25 -2.18
CA ASP A 38 11.64 -28.15 -1.26
C ASP A 38 11.66 -29.22 -0.15
N ALA A 39 12.62 -30.14 -0.18
CA ALA A 39 12.71 -31.25 0.78
C ALA A 39 13.87 -31.04 1.76
N LEU A 40 13.70 -30.11 2.71
CA LEU A 40 14.49 -30.17 3.94
C LEU A 40 14.08 -31.45 4.70
N PHE A 41 14.91 -32.48 4.60
CA PHE A 41 14.77 -33.76 5.28
C PHE A 41 14.85 -33.58 6.80
N PHE A 42 13.73 -33.29 7.47
CA PHE A 42 13.60 -33.34 8.92
C PHE A 42 13.07 -34.69 9.36
N ALA A 43 13.96 -35.70 9.38
CA ALA A 43 13.66 -36.99 9.97
C ALA A 43 14.14 -37.05 11.43
N GLY A 44 13.25 -36.75 12.37
CA GLY A 44 13.20 -37.40 13.69
C GLY A 44 14.18 -36.98 14.79
N ALA A 45 15.01 -35.96 14.58
CA ALA A 45 15.68 -35.25 15.67
C ALA A 45 15.25 -33.78 15.55
N GLY A 46 14.83 -33.16 16.67
CA GLY A 46 14.49 -31.73 16.69
C GLY A 46 15.60 -30.89 16.05
N LEU A 47 15.23 -29.71 15.55
CA LEU A 47 16.19 -28.82 14.92
C LEU A 47 17.32 -28.51 15.92
N ILE A 48 18.57 -28.63 15.49
CA ILE A 48 19.69 -28.14 16.30
C ILE A 48 19.91 -26.67 15.95
N VAL A 49 19.61 -25.75 16.86
CA VAL A 49 19.96 -24.34 16.70
C VAL A 49 21.47 -24.15 16.64
N ASN A 50 21.93 -23.75 15.46
CA ASN A 50 23.31 -23.38 15.14
C ASN A 50 23.29 -22.35 14.01
N ARG A 51 24.46 -21.85 13.60
CA ARG A 51 24.53 -20.80 12.57
C ARG A 51 23.95 -21.24 11.22
N GLU A 52 24.11 -22.50 10.84
CA GLU A 52 23.61 -23.03 9.55
C GLU A 52 22.09 -23.17 9.57
N SER A 53 21.51 -23.73 10.64
CA SER A 53 20.06 -23.85 10.79
C SER A 53 19.36 -22.50 10.91
N LEU A 54 19.92 -21.56 11.69
CA LEU A 54 19.38 -20.19 11.80
C LEU A 54 19.40 -19.44 10.46
N ASN A 55 20.45 -19.62 9.65
CA ASN A 55 20.50 -19.05 8.31
C ASN A 55 19.47 -19.67 7.37
N ALA A 56 19.28 -21.00 7.43
CA ALA A 56 18.28 -21.70 6.63
C ALA A 56 16.85 -21.24 6.98
N ILE A 57 16.52 -21.19 8.27
CA ILE A 57 15.23 -20.69 8.77
C ILE A 57 15.01 -19.24 8.34
N TYR A 58 16.01 -18.37 8.53
CA TYR A 58 15.89 -16.98 8.13
C TYR A 58 15.65 -16.81 6.62
N ASN A 59 16.27 -17.64 5.78
CA ASN A 59 15.98 -17.64 4.33
C ASN A 59 14.53 -18.06 4.04
N GLY A 60 13.98 -19.03 4.80
CA GLY A 60 12.57 -19.39 4.75
C GLY A 60 11.66 -18.22 5.13
N PHE A 61 11.91 -17.59 6.28
CA PHE A 61 11.18 -16.41 6.74
C PHE A 61 11.26 -15.24 5.75
N LYS A 62 12.44 -14.97 5.22
CA LYS A 62 12.66 -13.93 4.19
C LYS A 62 11.87 -14.21 2.92
N THR A 63 11.77 -15.49 2.52
CA THR A 63 11.00 -15.91 1.35
C THR A 63 9.50 -15.72 1.60
N ALA A 64 9.00 -16.15 2.76
CA ALA A 64 7.61 -15.94 3.15
C ALA A 64 7.23 -14.46 3.21
N TYR A 65 8.08 -13.63 3.82
CA TYR A 65 7.96 -12.18 3.84
C TYR A 65 7.89 -11.61 2.41
N ALA A 66 8.86 -11.96 1.54
CA ALA A 66 8.93 -11.40 0.20
C ALA A 66 7.74 -11.81 -0.67
N ASN A 67 7.28 -13.06 -0.55
CA ASN A 67 6.10 -13.56 -1.25
C ASN A 67 4.83 -12.81 -0.80
N ALA A 68 4.62 -12.65 0.51
CA ALA A 68 3.48 -11.89 1.01
C ALA A 68 3.56 -10.41 0.63
N PHE A 69 4.74 -9.79 0.76
CA PHE A 69 4.95 -8.39 0.40
C PHE A 69 4.66 -8.10 -1.08
N SER A 70 5.11 -8.98 -1.97
CA SER A 70 4.90 -8.85 -3.42
C SER A 70 3.52 -9.31 -3.88
N GLY A 71 2.83 -10.14 -3.09
CA GLY A 71 1.47 -10.63 -3.39
C GLY A 71 0.37 -9.59 -3.14
N VAL A 72 0.69 -8.49 -2.44
CA VAL A 72 -0.24 -7.38 -2.23
C VAL A 72 -0.12 -6.38 -3.37
N GLU A 73 -1.27 -5.92 -3.89
CA GLU A 73 -1.37 -4.79 -4.81
C GLU A 73 -1.98 -3.57 -4.08
N PRO A 74 -1.15 -2.68 -3.51
CA PRO A 74 -1.63 -1.53 -2.74
C PRO A 74 -2.37 -0.52 -3.64
N SER A 75 -3.46 0.03 -3.11
CA SER A 75 -4.31 0.96 -3.85
C SER A 75 -3.82 2.41 -3.82
N TRP A 76 -2.87 2.78 -2.96
CA TRP A 76 -2.35 4.14 -2.82
C TRP A 76 -1.82 4.68 -4.14
N LYS A 77 -1.23 3.80 -4.97
CA LYS A 77 -0.72 4.17 -6.30
C LYS A 77 -1.82 4.71 -7.21
N ARG A 78 -3.10 4.44 -6.95
CA ARG A 78 -4.21 5.01 -7.73
C ARG A 78 -4.44 6.48 -7.41
N VAL A 79 -4.16 6.93 -6.18
CA VAL A 79 -4.48 8.28 -5.69
C VAL A 79 -3.25 9.15 -5.40
N ALA A 80 -2.08 8.55 -5.27
CA ALA A 80 -0.85 9.24 -4.89
C ALA A 80 0.31 8.99 -5.86
N THR A 81 1.17 10.00 -6.01
CA THR A 81 2.42 9.90 -6.77
C THR A 81 3.57 9.49 -5.84
N LEU A 82 4.35 8.50 -6.25
CA LEU A 82 5.58 8.11 -5.56
C LEU A 82 6.65 9.16 -5.79
N VAL A 83 7.19 9.73 -4.72
CA VAL A 83 8.34 10.65 -4.78
C VAL A 83 9.49 10.06 -3.97
N PRO A 84 10.63 9.72 -4.60
CA PRO A 84 11.81 9.30 -3.87
C PRO A 84 12.38 10.46 -3.07
N SER A 85 12.79 10.21 -1.82
CA SER A 85 13.37 11.20 -0.92
C SER A 85 14.79 10.82 -0.53
N THR A 86 15.70 11.80 -0.56
CA THR A 86 17.10 11.64 -0.17
C THR A 86 17.47 12.50 1.04
N THR A 87 16.60 13.42 1.48
CA THR A 87 16.85 14.35 2.60
C THR A 87 15.90 14.13 3.79
N LYS A 88 16.11 14.83 4.91
CA LYS A 88 15.24 14.69 6.11
C LYS A 88 13.86 15.26 5.85
N VAL A 89 13.81 16.35 5.08
CA VAL A 89 12.63 17.15 4.76
C VAL A 89 12.70 17.47 3.28
N GLU A 90 11.71 17.04 2.50
CA GLU A 90 11.61 17.47 1.11
C GLU A 90 10.75 18.74 1.05
N ASN A 91 11.21 19.69 0.25
CA ASN A 91 10.52 20.96 0.04
C ASN A 91 9.79 20.92 -1.31
N TYR A 92 8.50 21.19 -1.25
CA TYR A 92 7.56 21.14 -2.37
C TYR A 92 7.06 22.54 -2.74
N GLY A 93 7.86 23.59 -2.53
CA GLY A 93 7.46 24.97 -2.88
C GLY A 93 7.08 25.17 -4.36
N TRP A 94 7.46 24.25 -5.24
CA TRP A 94 7.02 24.22 -6.63
C TRP A 94 5.52 23.88 -6.81
N LEU A 95 4.83 23.33 -5.80
CA LEU A 95 3.38 23.07 -5.86
C LEU A 95 2.55 24.36 -5.97
N ALA A 96 3.11 25.53 -5.69
CA ALA A 96 2.44 26.79 -5.95
C ALA A 96 2.42 27.17 -7.45
N GLU A 97 3.22 26.49 -8.30
CA GLU A 97 3.36 26.84 -9.71
C GLU A 97 2.83 25.73 -10.63
N PHE A 98 1.85 26.07 -11.47
CA PHE A 98 1.46 25.23 -12.60
C PHE A 98 2.27 25.62 -13.84
N PRO A 99 3.23 24.81 -14.32
CA PRO A 99 3.96 25.11 -15.54
C PRO A 99 3.02 25.19 -16.73
N ARG A 100 3.13 26.24 -17.55
CA ARG A 100 2.36 26.42 -18.79
C ARG A 100 3.31 26.67 -19.96
N LEU A 101 3.03 26.03 -21.09
CA LEU A 101 3.56 26.41 -22.39
C LEU A 101 2.77 27.60 -22.95
N ARG A 102 3.48 28.62 -23.43
CA ARG A 102 2.92 29.77 -24.12
C ARG A 102 3.55 29.89 -25.49
N GLU A 103 2.87 30.57 -26.39
CA GLU A 103 3.47 30.92 -27.68
C GLU A 103 4.74 31.74 -27.46
N TRP A 104 5.78 31.41 -28.22
CA TRP A 104 7.07 32.07 -28.10
C TRP A 104 7.02 33.40 -28.84
N ILE A 105 6.76 34.48 -28.09
CA ILE A 105 6.78 35.86 -28.62
C ILE A 105 7.75 36.67 -27.75
N GLY A 106 8.86 37.10 -28.35
CA GLY A 106 9.93 37.85 -27.68
C GLY A 106 10.80 36.99 -26.75
N ASP A 107 11.43 37.65 -25.78
CA ASP A 107 12.29 36.98 -24.78
C ASP A 107 11.48 36.05 -23.86
N ARG A 108 12.16 35.05 -23.31
CA ARG A 108 11.57 34.15 -22.31
C ARG A 108 11.14 34.98 -21.10
N GLN A 109 9.85 34.98 -20.78
CA GLN A 109 9.40 35.45 -19.47
C GLN A 109 9.54 34.30 -18.49
N ILE A 110 10.48 34.47 -17.56
CA ILE A 110 10.76 33.50 -16.50
C ILE A 110 9.87 33.86 -15.32
N LYS A 111 8.93 32.99 -14.97
CA LYS A 111 8.19 33.10 -13.71
C LYS A 111 9.13 32.66 -12.59
N SER A 112 9.22 33.47 -11.54
CA SER A 112 10.05 33.17 -10.38
C SER A 112 9.25 32.30 -9.42
N ILE A 113 9.82 31.16 -9.03
CA ILE A 113 9.24 30.22 -8.07
C ILE A 113 9.05 30.95 -6.73
N ALA A 114 7.81 31.26 -6.39
CA ALA A 114 7.48 31.77 -5.07
C ALA A 114 7.81 30.68 -4.03
N ALA A 115 8.73 30.99 -3.10
CA ALA A 115 9.19 30.05 -2.09
C ALA A 115 8.18 29.89 -0.94
N SER A 116 6.97 29.40 -1.21
CA SER A 116 6.06 28.93 -0.16
C SER A 116 6.49 27.53 0.27
N GLY A 117 7.17 27.42 1.42
CA GLY A 117 7.87 26.21 1.85
C GLY A 117 6.97 25.08 2.39
N TYR A 118 6.07 24.53 1.56
CA TYR A 118 5.38 23.28 1.90
C TYR A 118 6.41 22.17 2.04
N GLN A 119 6.49 21.57 3.23
CA GLN A 119 7.56 20.66 3.60
C GLN A 119 6.99 19.37 4.15
N VAL A 120 7.48 18.24 3.63
CA VAL A 120 7.11 16.92 4.12
C VAL A 120 8.33 16.31 4.82
N THR A 121 8.27 16.26 6.15
CA THR A 121 9.31 15.66 6.97
C THR A 121 9.16 14.14 6.99
N ASN A 122 10.21 13.40 6.66
CA ASN A 122 10.19 11.94 6.72
C ASN A 122 10.00 11.43 8.15
N LYS A 123 9.09 10.47 8.34
CA LYS A 123 8.87 9.74 9.59
C LYS A 123 9.53 8.36 9.53
N LYS A 124 9.90 7.83 10.70
CA LYS A 124 10.43 6.47 10.86
C LYS A 124 9.29 5.56 11.31
N PHE A 125 9.26 4.36 10.75
CA PHE A 125 8.32 3.30 11.11
C PHE A 125 9.10 2.01 11.28
N GLU A 126 8.67 1.17 12.20
CA GLU A 126 9.25 -0.15 12.44
C GLU A 126 8.18 -1.11 12.97
N SER A 127 8.39 -2.39 12.69
CA SER A 127 7.71 -3.50 13.35
C SER A 127 8.75 -4.58 13.61
N SER A 128 8.96 -4.89 14.88
CA SER A 128 9.98 -5.83 15.34
C SER A 128 9.37 -6.87 16.26
N ILE A 129 9.80 -8.11 16.10
CA ILE A 129 9.38 -9.26 16.90
C ILE A 129 10.59 -9.97 17.48
N GLY A 130 10.43 -10.46 18.70
CA GLY A 130 11.31 -11.42 19.33
C GLY A 130 10.76 -12.83 19.15
N VAL A 131 11.61 -13.79 18.82
CA VAL A 131 11.28 -15.21 18.79
C VAL A 131 12.22 -15.91 19.76
N SER A 132 11.66 -16.63 20.73
CA SER A 132 12.49 -17.36 21.68
C SER A 132 13.29 -18.44 20.97
N ARG A 133 14.45 -18.80 21.54
CA ARG A 133 15.25 -19.89 21.01
C ARG A 133 14.48 -21.20 21.02
N ASP A 134 13.74 -21.48 22.09
CA ASP A 134 12.91 -22.67 22.23
C ASP A 134 11.88 -22.76 21.10
N ASP A 135 11.21 -21.64 20.76
CA ASP A 135 10.26 -21.61 19.63
C ASP A 135 10.94 -21.92 18.29
N ILE A 136 12.21 -21.51 18.10
CA ILE A 136 12.99 -21.84 16.90
C ILE A 136 13.41 -23.32 16.90
N ASP A 137 13.87 -23.85 18.04
CA ASP A 137 14.22 -25.26 18.21
C ASP A 137 13.00 -26.16 17.93
N ASP A 138 11.80 -25.71 18.34
CA ASP A 138 10.52 -26.42 18.19
C ASP A 138 9.82 -26.16 16.84
N ASP A 139 10.29 -25.24 15.98
CA ASP A 139 9.66 -24.90 14.68
C ASP A 139 9.85 -25.97 13.58
N THR A 140 9.60 -27.23 13.92
CA THR A 140 9.76 -28.38 13.03
C THR A 140 8.78 -28.36 11.85
N TYR A 141 7.66 -27.64 11.99
CA TYR A 141 6.58 -27.59 10.99
C TYR A 141 6.41 -26.21 10.32
N GLY A 142 7.32 -25.26 10.56
CA GLY A 142 7.24 -23.92 9.98
C GLY A 142 6.05 -23.10 10.49
N VAL A 143 5.63 -23.30 11.73
CA VAL A 143 4.55 -22.59 12.43
C VAL A 143 4.82 -21.09 12.51
N LEU A 144 6.09 -20.68 12.49
CA LEU A 144 6.47 -19.26 12.48
C LEU A 144 6.39 -18.64 11.08
N THR A 145 6.33 -19.43 10.01
CA THR A 145 6.31 -18.93 8.62
C THR A 145 5.14 -17.97 8.34
N PRO A 146 3.88 -18.27 8.76
CA PRO A 146 2.77 -17.33 8.62
C PRO A 146 3.01 -15.96 9.30
N LEU A 147 3.73 -15.91 10.43
CA LEU A 147 4.03 -14.65 11.10
C LEU A 147 4.88 -13.74 10.22
N PHE A 148 5.90 -14.27 9.55
CA PHE A 148 6.73 -13.50 8.63
C PHE A 148 6.02 -13.13 7.33
N ALA A 149 5.09 -13.98 6.86
CA ALA A 149 4.19 -13.62 5.77
C ALA A 149 3.31 -12.41 6.16
N GLU A 150 2.72 -12.42 7.35
CA GLU A 150 1.93 -11.28 7.87
C GLU A 150 2.77 -10.00 8.01
N MET A 151 4.03 -10.11 8.46
CA MET A 151 4.95 -8.95 8.45
C MET A 151 5.15 -8.39 7.03
N GLY A 152 5.25 -9.26 6.01
CA GLY A 152 5.34 -8.87 4.61
C GLY A 152 4.07 -8.16 4.12
N TYR A 153 2.90 -8.70 4.47
CA TYR A 153 1.60 -8.11 4.17
C TYR A 153 1.45 -6.71 4.80
N ALA A 154 1.73 -6.58 6.10
CA ALA A 154 1.67 -5.31 6.83
C ALA A 154 2.62 -4.27 6.23
N ALA A 155 3.86 -4.68 5.91
CA ALA A 155 4.82 -3.79 5.25
C ALA A 155 4.35 -3.31 3.87
N ALA A 156 3.69 -4.17 3.09
CA ALA A 156 3.18 -3.82 1.77
C ALA A 156 1.94 -2.91 1.82
N THR A 157 1.08 -3.08 2.84
CA THR A 157 -0.15 -2.30 3.03
C THR A 157 0.04 -0.99 3.78
N HIS A 158 1.11 -0.83 4.56
CA HIS A 158 1.38 0.39 5.33
C HIS A 158 1.33 1.71 4.49
N PRO A 159 1.81 1.77 3.23
CA PRO A 159 1.58 2.95 2.39
C PRO A 159 0.12 3.29 2.12
N ASP A 160 -0.78 2.29 2.00
CA ASP A 160 -2.23 2.52 1.89
C ASP A 160 -2.76 3.19 3.16
N GLU A 161 -2.41 2.65 4.33
CA GLU A 161 -2.80 3.22 5.63
C GLU A 161 -2.43 4.70 5.72
N LEU A 162 -1.17 5.04 5.42
CA LEU A 162 -0.70 6.42 5.49
C LEU A 162 -1.44 7.33 4.49
N VAL A 163 -1.58 6.90 3.24
CA VAL A 163 -2.15 7.73 2.17
C VAL A 163 -3.64 7.96 2.38
N PHE A 164 -4.39 6.93 2.77
CA PHE A 164 -5.83 7.07 2.97
C PHE A 164 -6.17 7.74 4.31
N ALA A 165 -5.36 7.55 5.35
CA ALA A 165 -5.48 8.36 6.57
C ALA A 165 -5.24 9.86 6.26
N LEU A 166 -4.26 10.20 5.42
CA LEU A 166 -4.04 11.58 4.99
C LEU A 166 -5.23 12.12 4.16
N LEU A 167 -5.78 11.31 3.25
CA LEU A 167 -6.97 11.71 2.48
C LEU A 167 -8.15 12.04 3.40
N ALA A 168 -8.43 11.17 4.39
CA ALA A 168 -9.48 11.41 5.38
C ALA A 168 -9.22 12.68 6.22
N ALA A 169 -7.96 12.92 6.58
CA ALA A 169 -7.54 14.10 7.34
C ALA A 169 -7.53 15.41 6.53
N GLY A 170 -7.86 15.36 5.22
CA GLY A 170 -7.86 16.54 4.34
C GLY A 170 -8.82 17.65 4.75
N PHE A 171 -9.86 17.34 5.53
CA PHE A 171 -10.78 18.33 6.08
C PHE A 171 -10.23 19.08 7.31
N THR A 172 -9.09 18.66 7.87
CA THR A 172 -8.53 19.22 9.11
C THR A 172 -7.03 19.50 9.04
N THR A 173 -6.38 19.15 7.92
CA THR A 173 -4.93 19.27 7.73
C THR A 173 -4.65 20.18 6.57
N THR A 174 -3.77 21.16 6.79
CA THR A 174 -3.46 22.18 5.80
C THR A 174 -2.61 21.64 4.65
N CYS A 175 -2.86 22.14 3.44
CA CYS A 175 -2.03 21.87 2.27
C CYS A 175 -1.08 23.04 1.98
N PHE A 176 -0.51 23.08 0.77
CA PHE A 176 0.61 23.98 0.45
C PHE A 176 0.24 25.47 0.43
N ASP A 177 -1.04 25.80 0.31
CA ASP A 177 -1.55 27.17 0.31
C ASP A 177 -1.98 27.68 1.69
N GLY A 178 -1.84 26.84 2.73
CA GLY A 178 -2.19 27.18 4.12
C GLY A 178 -3.64 26.88 4.52
N GLN A 179 -4.52 26.58 3.57
CA GLN A 179 -5.91 26.14 3.85
C GLN A 179 -5.97 24.63 4.05
N TYR A 180 -7.06 24.10 4.60
CA TYR A 180 -7.27 22.64 4.64
C TYR A 180 -7.28 22.07 3.22
N PHE A 181 -6.91 20.81 3.03
CA PHE A 181 -6.88 20.22 1.69
C PHE A 181 -8.27 20.13 1.04
N PHE A 182 -9.31 19.99 1.87
CA PHE A 182 -10.70 20.16 1.47
C PHE A 182 -11.27 21.38 2.18
N ASP A 183 -11.25 22.53 1.50
CA ASP A 183 -11.70 23.80 2.05
C ASP A 183 -12.64 24.53 1.08
N THR A 184 -13.30 25.55 1.62
CA THR A 184 -14.24 26.42 0.91
C THR A 184 -13.57 27.65 0.31
N ASP A 185 -12.33 27.95 0.70
CA ASP A 185 -11.72 29.26 0.50
C ASP A 185 -10.25 29.22 0.04
N HIS A 186 -9.87 28.26 -0.80
CA HIS A 186 -8.52 28.23 -1.38
C HIS A 186 -8.21 29.51 -2.16
N PRO A 187 -7.10 30.21 -1.88
CA PRO A 187 -6.76 31.47 -2.55
C PRO A 187 -6.36 31.25 -4.01
N VAL A 188 -7.03 31.95 -4.93
CA VAL A 188 -6.74 31.94 -6.38
C VAL A 188 -6.85 33.37 -6.93
N GLY A 189 -5.70 33.97 -7.25
CA GLY A 189 -5.66 35.38 -7.66
C GLY A 189 -6.15 36.29 -6.55
N SER A 190 -7.17 37.12 -6.82
CA SER A 190 -7.82 37.99 -5.82
C SER A 190 -9.05 37.37 -5.16
N GLY A 191 -9.44 36.15 -5.56
CA GLY A 191 -10.62 35.47 -5.04
C GLY A 191 -10.29 34.15 -4.33
N THR A 192 -11.33 33.40 -3.98
CA THR A 192 -11.21 32.08 -3.39
C THR A 192 -12.05 31.04 -4.13
N VAL A 193 -11.66 29.77 -4.00
CA VAL A 193 -12.31 28.64 -4.67
C VAL A 193 -12.53 27.50 -3.66
N SER A 194 -13.70 26.87 -3.72
CA SER A 194 -14.04 25.72 -2.89
C SER A 194 -13.76 24.41 -3.62
N ASN A 195 -13.20 23.43 -2.91
CA ASN A 195 -13.23 22.01 -3.29
C ASN A 195 -13.92 21.14 -2.22
N HIS A 196 -14.67 21.76 -1.31
CA HIS A 196 -15.42 21.09 -0.27
C HIS A 196 -16.93 21.15 -0.52
N GLY A 197 -17.57 19.98 -0.60
CA GLY A 197 -19.03 19.85 -0.73
C GLY A 197 -19.82 20.13 0.55
N GLY A 198 -19.20 20.32 1.70
CA GLY A 198 -19.88 20.42 2.99
C GLY A 198 -20.50 19.09 3.45
N GLY A 199 -21.50 19.18 4.33
CA GLY A 199 -22.18 18.04 4.95
C GLY A 199 -21.50 17.53 6.23
N ALA A 200 -22.09 16.52 6.87
CA ALA A 200 -21.63 15.99 8.16
C ALA A 200 -21.61 14.45 8.23
N SER A 201 -21.96 13.76 7.15
CA SER A 201 -21.99 12.29 7.07
C SER A 201 -20.60 11.71 6.76
N THR A 202 -20.55 10.38 6.58
CA THR A 202 -19.36 9.67 6.10
C THR A 202 -18.82 10.31 4.81
N PRO A 203 -17.52 10.67 4.75
CA PRO A 203 -16.96 11.37 3.61
C PRO A 203 -16.81 10.47 2.38
N TRP A 204 -16.89 11.08 1.21
CA TRP A 204 -16.48 10.52 -0.08
C TRP A 204 -15.65 11.54 -0.86
N PHE A 205 -14.81 11.04 -1.75
CA PHE A 205 -13.81 11.87 -2.45
C PHE A 205 -13.85 11.62 -3.95
N LEU A 206 -13.88 12.70 -4.73
CA LEU A 206 -13.79 12.64 -6.18
C LEU A 206 -12.44 13.23 -6.62
N LEU A 207 -11.66 12.44 -7.36
CA LEU A 207 -10.29 12.76 -7.72
C LEU A 207 -10.10 12.77 -9.24
N ASP A 208 -9.24 13.67 -9.71
CA ASP A 208 -8.57 13.57 -11.00
C ASP A 208 -7.20 12.93 -10.77
N THR A 209 -7.00 11.71 -11.25
CA THR A 209 -5.73 10.98 -11.15
C THR A 209 -5.09 10.75 -12.51
N SER A 210 -5.48 11.54 -13.52
CA SER A 210 -5.01 11.39 -14.91
C SER A 210 -3.68 12.09 -15.19
N ARG A 211 -3.26 13.00 -14.30
CA ARG A 211 -2.05 13.83 -14.48
C ARG A 211 -0.80 13.16 -13.89
N PRO A 212 0.41 13.59 -14.30
CA PRO A 212 1.67 13.05 -13.77
C PRO A 212 1.81 13.15 -12.25
N LEU A 213 1.38 14.28 -11.68
CA LEU A 213 1.24 14.44 -10.24
C LEU A 213 -0.23 14.20 -9.86
N LYS A 214 -0.47 13.26 -8.95
CA LYS A 214 -1.79 12.97 -8.39
C LYS A 214 -2.09 13.89 -7.20
N PRO A 215 -3.33 13.92 -6.67
CA PRO A 215 -3.70 14.81 -5.59
C PRO A 215 -2.95 14.55 -4.27
N LEU A 216 -2.37 13.37 -4.10
CA LEU A 216 -1.57 12.98 -2.94
C LEU A 216 -0.15 12.59 -3.34
N ILE A 217 0.76 12.64 -2.38
CA ILE A 217 2.16 12.27 -2.54
C ILE A 217 2.50 11.22 -1.50
N PHE A 218 3.12 10.13 -1.93
CA PHE A 218 3.82 9.20 -1.05
C PHE A 218 5.32 9.40 -1.23
N GLN A 219 5.94 9.99 -0.21
CA GLN A 219 7.36 10.24 -0.15
C GLN A 219 8.06 9.03 0.46
N LYS A 220 8.86 8.32 -0.35
CA LYS A 220 9.58 7.13 0.09
C LYS A 220 11.07 7.41 0.18
N ARG A 221 11.65 7.22 1.37
CA ARG A 221 13.09 7.38 1.61
C ARG A 221 13.82 6.05 1.79
N ARG A 222 13.20 5.09 2.47
CA ARG A 222 13.79 3.77 2.72
C ARG A 222 12.71 2.71 2.65
N ASP A 223 13.03 1.65 1.93
CA ASP A 223 12.18 0.48 1.72
C ASP A 223 12.00 -0.37 2.97
N TYR A 224 10.96 -1.21 2.94
CA TYR A 224 10.60 -2.17 3.97
C TYR A 224 11.46 -3.43 3.83
N ALA A 225 12.69 -3.38 4.33
CA ALA A 225 13.58 -4.52 4.32
C ALA A 225 13.49 -5.30 5.65
N LEU A 226 13.17 -6.59 5.57
CA LEU A 226 13.28 -7.49 6.72
C LEU A 226 14.76 -7.64 7.12
N LYS A 227 15.00 -7.57 8.42
CA LYS A 227 16.30 -7.73 9.07
C LYS A 227 16.18 -8.75 10.18
N ALA A 228 17.30 -9.38 10.50
CA ALA A 228 17.41 -10.34 11.59
C ALA A 228 18.68 -10.07 12.42
N MET A 229 18.56 -10.29 13.72
CA MET A 229 19.66 -10.39 14.67
C MET A 229 19.59 -11.78 15.30
N THR A 230 20.32 -12.71 14.69
CA THR A 230 20.31 -14.14 15.04
C THR A 230 21.69 -14.65 15.50
N ASP A 231 22.63 -13.76 15.78
CA ASP A 231 23.95 -14.16 16.29
C ASP A 231 23.81 -14.70 17.71
N ALA A 232 24.36 -15.89 17.96
CA ALA A 232 24.35 -16.51 19.29
C ALA A 232 25.09 -15.68 20.36
N ASN A 233 26.01 -14.79 19.95
CA ASN A 233 26.71 -13.86 20.84
C ASN A 233 25.98 -12.52 21.01
N ASP A 234 24.78 -12.36 20.44
CA ASP A 234 23.97 -11.15 20.65
C ASP A 234 23.50 -11.06 22.11
N GLU A 235 23.45 -9.84 22.64
CA GLU A 235 23.04 -9.59 24.03
C GLU A 235 21.64 -10.15 24.33
N SER A 236 20.67 -10.07 23.41
CA SER A 236 19.34 -10.66 23.64
C SER A 236 19.37 -12.18 23.69
N VAL A 237 20.18 -12.83 22.86
CA VAL A 237 20.31 -14.27 22.91
C VAL A 237 20.96 -14.67 24.24
N PHE A 238 21.99 -13.95 24.67
CA PHE A 238 22.65 -14.24 25.95
C PHE A 238 21.76 -13.94 27.18
N MET A 239 21.06 -12.80 27.18
CA MET A 239 20.33 -12.32 28.35
C MET A 239 18.87 -12.81 28.41
N ARG A 240 18.25 -13.07 27.25
CA ARG A 240 16.81 -13.31 27.10
C ARG A 240 16.47 -14.53 26.25
N ASP A 241 17.49 -15.22 25.71
CA ASP A 241 17.33 -16.38 24.83
C ASP A 241 16.39 -16.10 23.64
N GLU A 242 16.55 -14.93 23.02
CA GLU A 242 15.64 -14.42 21.99
C GLU A 242 16.39 -13.99 20.73
N TYR A 243 15.90 -14.44 19.58
CA TYR A 243 16.29 -13.96 18.25
C TYR A 243 15.33 -12.87 17.79
N ARG A 244 15.88 -11.76 17.28
CA ARG A 244 15.06 -10.61 16.89
C ARG A 244 14.97 -10.45 15.39
N TYR A 245 13.78 -10.14 14.91
CA TYR A 245 13.50 -9.83 13.52
C TYR A 245 12.76 -8.51 13.44
N GLY A 246 13.00 -7.74 12.39
CA GLY A 246 12.31 -6.47 12.25
C GLY A 246 12.33 -5.94 10.84
N VAL A 247 11.31 -5.16 10.53
CA VAL A 247 11.21 -4.37 9.31
C VAL A 247 11.16 -2.90 9.69
N ASP A 248 11.95 -2.07 9.03
CA ASP A 248 11.94 -0.63 9.27
C ASP A 248 11.86 0.16 7.96
N ALA A 249 10.98 1.15 7.94
CA ALA A 249 10.77 2.01 6.79
C ALA A 249 11.05 3.47 7.13
N ARG A 250 11.22 4.28 6.09
CA ARG A 250 11.29 5.73 6.24
C ARG A 250 10.58 6.39 5.07
N GLY A 251 9.63 7.25 5.39
CA GLY A 251 8.81 7.92 4.40
C GLY A 251 7.80 8.81 5.08
N ASN A 252 6.97 9.48 4.29
CA ASN A 252 5.79 10.19 4.78
C ASN A 252 4.84 10.44 3.60
N VAL A 253 3.68 11.01 3.89
CA VAL A 253 2.67 11.39 2.90
C VAL A 253 2.47 12.90 2.93
N GLY A 254 2.01 13.46 1.81
CA GLY A 254 1.71 14.89 1.68
C GLY A 254 0.62 15.15 0.63
N TYR A 255 0.11 16.37 0.62
CA TYR A 255 -0.86 16.83 -0.36
C TYR A 255 -0.16 17.36 -1.61
N GLY A 256 -0.73 17.03 -2.77
CA GLY A 256 -0.42 17.66 -4.05
C GLY A 256 -1.39 18.81 -4.33
N PHE A 257 -1.84 18.92 -5.58
CA PHE A 257 -2.78 19.97 -6.01
C PHE A 257 -4.21 19.72 -5.51
N TRP A 258 -4.73 20.61 -4.66
CA TRP A 258 -6.11 20.53 -4.16
C TRP A 258 -7.15 20.64 -5.29
N GLN A 259 -6.81 21.31 -6.40
CA GLN A 259 -7.68 21.43 -7.58
C GLN A 259 -8.03 20.07 -8.20
N MET A 260 -7.25 19.03 -7.91
CA MET A 260 -7.45 17.69 -8.44
C MET A 260 -8.26 16.79 -7.50
N ALA A 261 -8.74 17.31 -6.37
CA ALA A 261 -9.53 16.56 -5.41
C ALA A 261 -10.74 17.37 -4.93
N PHE A 262 -11.86 16.70 -4.74
CA PHE A 262 -13.06 17.26 -4.13
C PHE A 262 -13.53 16.34 -3.01
N GLY A 263 -13.76 16.89 -1.82
CA GLY A 263 -14.17 16.15 -0.63
C GLY A 263 -15.57 16.56 -0.18
N SER A 264 -16.44 15.59 0.05
CA SER A 264 -17.82 15.86 0.48
C SER A 264 -18.25 14.91 1.59
N LYS A 265 -19.03 15.44 2.52
CA LYS A 265 -19.72 14.73 3.59
C LYS A 265 -21.24 14.82 3.42
N GLN A 266 -21.71 15.24 2.25
CA GLN A 266 -23.12 15.13 1.87
C GLN A 266 -23.46 13.68 1.52
N THR A 267 -24.74 13.35 1.48
CA THR A 267 -25.23 12.09 0.91
C THR A 267 -24.65 11.88 -0.49
N LEU A 268 -24.07 10.71 -0.75
CA LEU A 268 -23.56 10.35 -2.07
C LEU A 268 -24.73 9.93 -2.97
N ASP A 269 -25.14 10.83 -3.86
CA ASP A 269 -26.20 10.62 -4.85
C ASP A 269 -25.84 11.33 -6.17
N ALA A 270 -26.71 11.21 -7.18
CA ALA A 270 -26.47 11.82 -8.48
C ALA A 270 -26.37 13.37 -8.41
N THR A 271 -27.07 14.01 -7.48
CA THR A 271 -27.09 15.47 -7.33
C THR A 271 -25.78 15.97 -6.75
N SER A 272 -25.35 15.42 -5.60
CA SER A 272 -24.11 15.83 -4.94
C SER A 272 -22.87 15.45 -5.75
N TYR A 273 -22.88 14.27 -6.39
CA TYR A 273 -21.82 13.85 -7.31
C TYR A 273 -21.74 14.75 -8.55
N GLY A 274 -22.89 15.09 -9.15
CA GLY A 274 -22.96 16.00 -10.28
C GLY A 274 -22.41 17.38 -9.96
N ALA A 275 -22.76 17.93 -8.79
CA ALA A 275 -22.24 19.21 -8.31
C ALA A 275 -20.72 19.17 -8.13
N ALA A 276 -20.18 18.10 -7.53
CA ALA A 276 -18.74 17.91 -7.37
C ALA A 276 -18.00 17.86 -8.72
N ARG A 277 -18.53 17.12 -9.71
CA ARG A 277 -17.95 17.08 -11.05
C ARG A 277 -17.91 18.45 -11.72
N VAL A 278 -19.01 19.20 -11.66
CA VAL A 278 -19.10 20.54 -12.25
C VAL A 278 -18.12 21.49 -11.56
N ALA A 279 -18.02 21.45 -10.24
CA ALA A 279 -17.06 22.25 -9.48
C ALA A 279 -15.63 21.98 -9.95
N MET A 280 -15.21 20.72 -9.95
CA MET A 280 -13.86 20.33 -10.37
C MET A 280 -13.55 20.73 -11.82
N SER A 281 -14.44 20.43 -12.76
CA SER A 281 -14.23 20.75 -14.17
C SER A 281 -14.29 22.24 -14.49
N SER A 282 -14.79 23.07 -13.57
CA SER A 282 -14.87 24.52 -13.71
C SER A 282 -13.68 25.28 -13.11
N PHE A 283 -12.73 24.59 -12.45
CA PHE A 283 -11.58 25.26 -11.85
C PHE A 283 -10.73 25.98 -12.89
N LYS A 284 -10.32 27.20 -12.52
CA LYS A 284 -9.52 28.10 -13.34
C LYS A 284 -8.25 28.50 -12.59
N SER A 285 -7.22 28.87 -13.35
CA SER A 285 -6.03 29.52 -12.78
C SER A 285 -6.37 30.94 -12.31
N ASP A 286 -5.43 31.55 -11.60
CA ASP A 286 -5.39 32.99 -11.28
C ASP A 286 -5.62 33.89 -12.50
N GLU A 287 -5.08 33.52 -13.67
CA GLU A 287 -5.30 34.22 -14.95
C GLU A 287 -6.65 33.90 -15.64
N GLY A 288 -7.56 33.17 -14.99
CA GLY A 288 -8.88 32.82 -15.53
C GLY A 288 -8.91 31.69 -16.57
N ARG A 289 -7.77 31.04 -16.84
CA ARG A 289 -7.69 29.90 -17.78
C ARG A 289 -8.28 28.64 -17.15
N PRO A 290 -9.16 27.88 -17.83
CA PRO A 290 -9.58 26.57 -17.38
C PRO A 290 -8.38 25.64 -17.13
N LEU A 291 -8.38 24.94 -16.00
CA LEU A 291 -7.29 24.03 -15.65
C LEU A 291 -7.40 22.70 -16.39
N GLY A 292 -8.58 22.34 -16.90
CA GLY A 292 -8.83 21.07 -17.60
C GLY A 292 -8.85 19.87 -16.65
N ILE A 293 -9.38 20.05 -15.44
CA ILE A 293 -9.51 18.98 -14.44
C ILE A 293 -10.66 18.06 -14.85
N ALA A 294 -10.35 16.76 -14.93
CA ALA A 294 -11.28 15.74 -15.39
C ALA A 294 -11.38 14.64 -14.32
N PRO A 295 -12.31 14.75 -13.36
CA PRO A 295 -12.44 13.76 -12.30
C PRO A 295 -12.78 12.38 -12.88
N ASN A 296 -12.01 11.37 -12.49
CA ASN A 296 -12.04 10.02 -13.06
C ASN A 296 -12.02 8.90 -12.00
N LEU A 297 -11.88 9.23 -10.72
CA LEU A 297 -11.81 8.26 -9.63
C LEU A 297 -12.68 8.70 -8.45
N LEU A 298 -13.67 7.89 -8.09
CA LEU A 298 -14.51 8.08 -6.91
C LEU A 298 -14.01 7.14 -5.80
N VAL A 299 -13.50 7.72 -4.72
CA VAL A 299 -12.95 7.00 -3.57
C VAL A 299 -13.95 7.05 -2.42
N VAL A 300 -14.30 5.88 -1.89
CA VAL A 300 -15.31 5.72 -0.84
C VAL A 300 -14.91 4.67 0.20
N PRO A 301 -15.37 4.81 1.45
CA PRO A 301 -15.31 3.70 2.41
C PRO A 301 -16.32 2.59 2.06
N PRO A 302 -16.18 1.38 2.63
CA PRO A 302 -17.08 0.26 2.36
C PRO A 302 -18.56 0.59 2.62
N ALA A 303 -18.85 1.41 3.63
CA ALA A 303 -20.21 1.85 3.97
C ALA A 303 -20.92 2.61 2.84
N LEU A 304 -20.18 3.20 1.89
CA LEU A 304 -20.72 3.96 0.76
C LEU A 304 -20.58 3.24 -0.59
N GLU A 305 -20.11 2.00 -0.61
CA GLU A 305 -19.89 1.23 -1.85
C GLU A 305 -21.16 1.13 -2.70
N ALA A 306 -22.29 0.73 -2.09
CA ALA A 306 -23.56 0.59 -2.80
C ALA A 306 -24.02 1.91 -3.44
N ALA A 307 -23.90 3.02 -2.70
CA ALA A 307 -24.24 4.35 -3.20
C ALA A 307 -23.31 4.76 -4.36
N ALA A 308 -22.01 4.49 -4.25
CA ALA A 308 -21.04 4.77 -5.31
C ALA A 308 -21.35 4.00 -6.60
N LEU A 309 -21.58 2.68 -6.50
CA LEU A 309 -21.94 1.85 -7.64
C LEU A 309 -23.26 2.29 -8.28
N GLN A 310 -24.24 2.69 -7.47
CA GLN A 310 -25.49 3.25 -7.98
C GLN A 310 -25.28 4.54 -8.78
N VAL A 311 -24.40 5.44 -8.31
CA VAL A 311 -24.15 6.73 -8.98
C VAL A 311 -23.34 6.59 -10.25
N VAL A 312 -22.28 5.76 -10.28
CA VAL A 312 -21.36 5.74 -11.43
C VAL A 312 -21.37 4.46 -12.27
N THR A 313 -22.07 3.40 -11.84
CA THR A 313 -22.05 2.10 -12.54
C THR A 313 -23.43 1.64 -12.99
N ALA A 314 -24.47 1.85 -12.18
CA ALA A 314 -25.83 1.43 -12.51
C ALA A 314 -26.31 2.05 -13.83
N GLU A 315 -27.10 1.29 -14.60
CA GLU A 315 -27.69 1.77 -15.86
C GLU A 315 -28.85 2.73 -15.62
N LYS A 316 -29.63 2.47 -14.56
CA LYS A 316 -30.77 3.26 -14.16
C LYS A 316 -30.59 3.76 -12.72
N LEU A 317 -31.14 4.93 -12.45
CA LEU A 317 -31.29 5.47 -11.10
C LEU A 317 -32.47 4.80 -10.38
N ALA A 318 -32.60 5.00 -9.07
CA ALA A 318 -33.68 4.39 -8.26
C ALA A 318 -35.10 4.77 -8.74
N ASN A 319 -35.25 5.92 -9.40
CA ASN A 319 -36.50 6.38 -9.98
C ASN A 319 -36.78 5.82 -11.40
N GLY A 320 -35.91 4.95 -11.92
CA GLY A 320 -36.02 4.37 -13.26
C GLY A 320 -35.47 5.24 -14.41
N ALA A 321 -34.95 6.43 -14.12
CA ALA A 321 -34.32 7.29 -15.13
C ALA A 321 -32.94 6.75 -15.55
N ASP A 322 -32.47 7.10 -16.75
CA ASP A 322 -31.13 6.76 -17.20
C ASP A 322 -30.05 7.42 -16.34
N ASN A 323 -29.02 6.66 -15.99
CA ASN A 323 -27.89 7.19 -15.25
C ASN A 323 -26.92 7.92 -16.20
N ILE A 324 -27.04 9.25 -16.24
CA ILE A 324 -26.16 10.12 -17.03
C ILE A 324 -24.69 10.10 -16.57
N TYR A 325 -24.41 9.65 -15.34
CA TYR A 325 -23.07 9.62 -14.76
C TYR A 325 -22.38 8.25 -14.87
N ARG A 326 -23.03 7.29 -15.54
CA ARG A 326 -22.47 5.97 -15.77
C ARG A 326 -21.09 6.07 -16.45
N ASN A 327 -20.11 5.35 -15.89
CA ASN A 327 -18.72 5.28 -16.35
C ASN A 327 -17.95 6.61 -16.34
N THR A 328 -18.46 7.65 -15.69
CA THR A 328 -17.76 8.94 -15.60
C THR A 328 -16.59 8.92 -14.61
N ALA A 329 -16.57 7.98 -13.67
CA ALA A 329 -15.46 7.71 -12.77
C ALA A 329 -15.41 6.21 -12.42
N LYS A 330 -14.22 5.72 -12.09
CA LYS A 330 -14.05 4.37 -11.51
C LYS A 330 -14.29 4.44 -10.00
N VAL A 331 -15.02 3.49 -9.43
CA VAL A 331 -15.12 3.34 -7.98
C VAL A 331 -13.84 2.71 -7.44
N LEU A 332 -13.34 3.26 -6.33
CA LEU A 332 -12.31 2.66 -5.49
C LEU A 332 -12.84 2.60 -4.07
N VAL A 333 -13.20 1.39 -3.63
CA VAL A 333 -13.59 1.13 -2.25
C VAL A 333 -12.32 0.94 -1.43
N VAL A 334 -12.20 1.67 -0.34
CA VAL A 334 -10.99 1.68 0.51
C VAL A 334 -11.36 1.31 1.94
N PRO A 335 -10.99 0.11 2.41
CA PRO A 335 -11.25 -0.31 3.79
C PRO A 335 -10.62 0.61 4.85
N TRP A 336 -9.48 1.23 4.54
CA TRP A 336 -8.77 2.17 5.42
C TRP A 336 -9.50 3.51 5.68
N LEU A 337 -10.66 3.72 5.04
CA LEU A 337 -11.52 4.89 5.27
C LEU A 337 -12.75 4.55 6.15
N ALA A 338 -12.88 3.31 6.61
CA ALA A 338 -13.99 2.85 7.44
C ALA A 338 -13.93 3.44 8.87
#